data_AF-N9LQD3-F1
#
_entry.id   AF-N9LQD3-F1
#
_cell.length_a   1.000
_cell.length_b   1.000
_cell.length_c   1.000
_cell.angle_alpha   90.00
_cell.angle_beta   90.00
_cell.angle_gamma   90.00
#
_symmetry.space_group_name_H-M   'P 1'
#
loop_
_entity.id
_entity.type
_entity.pdbx_description
1 polymer ?
#
loop_
_entity_poly.entity_id
_entity_poly.type
_entity_poly.pdbx_seq_one_letter_code
_entity_poly.pdbx_strand_id
1 'polypeptide(L)'
;DKAAKDKAAADKAAKDKAAADKAAKDKAAADKAAKDKAAADKAAKDKAAADKAAKDKATADKAAKDKAAADKAAKDKAAADKASKDKAAADKAAKDKAAADKAAKDKADAERAEADAKAAAAKKAEQEAAQKKADSKKIASTAKRDFTNKIERAWNVPSGSTGQKATARVTLSDSGAVLSVIVNSSDPDVKASVEAAVRAAAPYPMPDDPDARREARSFTSSFTAKQ
;
A
#
# COMPACT_ATOMS: atom_id res chain seq x y z
N ASP A 1 -19.49 -28.29 -147.71
CA ASP A 1 -18.73 -28.84 -146.56
C ASP A 1 -18.02 -27.87 -145.61
N LYS A 2 -17.37 -26.77 -146.04
CA LYS A 2 -16.56 -25.92 -145.14
C LYS A 2 -17.38 -25.16 -144.06
N ALA A 3 -18.55 -24.62 -144.41
CA ALA A 3 -19.38 -23.83 -143.50
C ALA A 3 -20.00 -24.64 -142.33
N ALA A 4 -20.27 -25.94 -142.54
CA ALA A 4 -20.80 -26.80 -141.48
C ALA A 4 -19.73 -27.19 -140.43
N LYS A 5 -18.48 -27.37 -140.87
CA LYS A 5 -17.33 -27.59 -139.96
C LYS A 5 -16.98 -26.34 -139.16
N ASP A 6 -17.02 -25.15 -139.78
CA ASP A 6 -16.74 -23.88 -139.10
C ASP A 6 -17.82 -23.57 -138.02
N LYS A 7 -19.10 -23.90 -138.28
CA LYS A 7 -20.19 -23.75 -137.28
C LYS A 7 -20.06 -24.74 -136.11
N ALA A 8 -19.73 -26.00 -136.38
CA ALA A 8 -19.51 -27.00 -135.33
C ALA A 8 -18.29 -26.69 -134.45
N ALA A 9 -17.22 -26.13 -135.04
CA ALA A 9 -16.06 -25.66 -134.29
C ALA A 9 -16.40 -24.45 -133.40
N ALA A 10 -17.20 -23.51 -133.90
CA ALA A 10 -17.66 -22.35 -133.13
C ALA A 10 -18.58 -22.73 -131.95
N ASP A 11 -19.53 -23.66 -132.16
CA ASP A 11 -20.41 -24.18 -131.09
C ASP A 11 -19.63 -24.93 -130.01
N LYS A 12 -18.59 -25.70 -130.40
CA LYS A 12 -17.70 -26.37 -129.45
C LYS A 12 -16.88 -25.37 -128.63
N ALA A 13 -16.32 -24.34 -129.27
CA ALA A 13 -15.57 -23.28 -128.59
C ALA A 13 -16.46 -22.48 -127.62
N ALA A 14 -17.72 -22.22 -127.98
CA ALA A 14 -18.69 -21.55 -127.10
C ALA A 14 -19.04 -22.40 -125.86
N LYS A 15 -19.23 -23.71 -126.03
CA LYS A 15 -19.47 -24.65 -124.91
C LYS A 15 -18.25 -24.78 -124.01
N ASP A 16 -17.05 -24.90 -124.59
CA ASP A 16 -15.80 -25.00 -123.83
C ASP A 16 -15.55 -23.72 -123.01
N LYS A 17 -15.85 -22.53 -123.58
CA LYS A 17 -15.79 -21.25 -122.86
C LYS A 17 -16.82 -21.15 -121.72
N ALA A 18 -18.07 -21.57 -121.96
CA ALA A 18 -19.10 -21.58 -120.92
C ALA A 18 -18.77 -22.54 -119.76
N ALA A 19 -18.18 -23.70 -120.07
CA ALA A 19 -17.70 -24.65 -119.06
C ALA A 19 -16.53 -24.08 -118.25
N ALA A 20 -15.58 -23.40 -118.91
CA ALA A 20 -14.47 -22.71 -118.23
C ALA A 20 -14.95 -21.57 -117.32
N ASP A 21 -15.90 -20.75 -117.78
CA ASP A 21 -16.50 -19.66 -116.98
C ASP A 21 -17.25 -20.20 -115.76
N LYS A 22 -17.96 -21.34 -115.91
CA LYS A 22 -18.63 -22.00 -114.78
C LYS A 22 -17.62 -22.55 -113.77
N ALA A 23 -16.58 -23.22 -114.23
CA ALA A 23 -15.51 -23.74 -113.37
C ALA A 23 -14.78 -22.61 -112.61
N ALA A 24 -14.54 -21.47 -113.27
CA ALA A 24 -13.95 -20.29 -112.64
C ALA A 24 -14.86 -19.69 -111.55
N LYS A 25 -16.17 -19.60 -111.79
CA LYS A 25 -17.16 -19.16 -110.79
C LYS A 25 -17.25 -20.11 -109.60
N ASP A 26 -17.30 -21.42 -109.86
CA ASP A 26 -17.37 -22.44 -108.81
C ASP A 26 -16.10 -22.41 -107.93
N LYS A 27 -14.92 -22.22 -108.53
CA LYS A 27 -13.65 -22.04 -107.78
C LYS A 27 -13.65 -20.76 -106.96
N ALA A 28 -14.10 -19.63 -107.51
CA ALA A 28 -14.18 -18.36 -106.77
C ALA A 28 -15.16 -18.44 -105.58
N ALA A 29 -16.29 -19.15 -105.75
CA ALA A 29 -17.25 -19.39 -104.67
C ALA A 29 -16.65 -20.28 -103.56
N ALA A 30 -15.92 -21.35 -103.94
CA ALA A 30 -15.22 -22.21 -102.99
C ALA A 30 -14.14 -21.45 -102.21
N ASP A 31 -13.33 -20.64 -102.89
CA ASP A 31 -12.29 -19.80 -102.26
C ASP A 31 -12.90 -18.78 -101.28
N LYS A 32 -14.05 -18.18 -101.63
CA LYS A 32 -14.78 -17.27 -100.72
C LYS A 32 -15.31 -18.01 -99.50
N ALA A 33 -15.93 -19.18 -99.68
CA ALA A 33 -16.44 -19.99 -98.56
C ALA A 33 -15.30 -20.44 -97.62
N ALA A 34 -14.13 -20.80 -98.17
CA ALA A 34 -12.96 -21.15 -97.39
C ALA A 34 -12.43 -19.96 -96.55
N LYS A 35 -12.38 -18.75 -97.13
CA LYS A 35 -12.01 -17.51 -96.42
C LYS A 35 -13.01 -17.16 -95.31
N ASP A 36 -14.30 -17.24 -95.60
CA ASP A 36 -15.36 -16.95 -94.63
C ASP A 36 -15.30 -17.93 -93.44
N LYS A 37 -15.06 -19.23 -93.70
CA LYS A 37 -14.86 -20.23 -92.64
C LYS A 37 -13.61 -19.96 -91.80
N ALA A 38 -12.48 -19.62 -92.43
CA ALA A 38 -11.25 -19.29 -91.71
C ALA A 38 -11.40 -18.03 -90.83
N ALA A 39 -12.14 -17.03 -91.30
CA ALA A 39 -12.46 -15.84 -90.52
C ALA A 39 -13.36 -16.16 -89.31
N ALA A 40 -14.38 -17.00 -89.49
CA ALA A 40 -15.25 -17.47 -88.41
C ALA A 40 -14.47 -18.27 -87.35
N ASP A 41 -13.60 -19.19 -87.78
CA ASP A 41 -12.76 -19.98 -86.88
C ASP A 41 -11.78 -19.10 -86.08
N LYS A 42 -11.22 -18.06 -86.70
CA LYS A 42 -10.37 -17.09 -86.01
C LYS A 42 -11.15 -16.28 -84.97
N ALA A 43 -12.34 -15.78 -85.33
CA ALA A 43 -13.20 -15.03 -84.41
C ALA A 43 -13.63 -15.89 -83.20
N ALA A 44 -13.94 -17.18 -83.43
CA ALA A 44 -14.28 -18.11 -82.35
C ALA A 44 -13.10 -18.34 -81.38
N LYS A 45 -11.88 -18.50 -81.91
CA LYS A 45 -10.65 -18.63 -81.09
C LYS A 45 -10.36 -17.36 -80.30
N ASP A 46 -10.47 -16.19 -80.92
CA ASP A 46 -10.25 -14.90 -80.26
C ASP A 46 -11.26 -14.68 -79.12
N LYS A 47 -12.54 -15.05 -79.33
CA LYS A 47 -13.57 -15.00 -78.28
C LYS A 47 -13.27 -15.95 -77.13
N ALA A 48 -12.89 -17.20 -77.41
CA ALA A 48 -12.55 -18.17 -76.37
C ALA A 48 -11.33 -17.74 -75.54
N ALA A 49 -10.33 -17.12 -76.18
CA ALA A 49 -9.17 -16.56 -75.49
C ALA A 49 -9.56 -15.38 -74.58
N ALA A 50 -10.43 -14.48 -75.05
CA ALA A 50 -10.94 -13.37 -74.24
C ALA A 50 -11.76 -13.86 -73.04
N ASP A 51 -12.65 -14.83 -73.22
CA ASP A 51 -13.45 -15.42 -72.15
C ASP A 51 -12.56 -16.09 -71.09
N LYS A 52 -11.50 -16.80 -71.52
CA LYS A 52 -10.51 -17.39 -70.60
C LYS A 52 -9.76 -16.31 -69.81
N ALA A 53 -9.28 -15.27 -70.48
CA ALA A 53 -8.58 -14.16 -69.81
C ALA A 53 -9.47 -13.43 -68.79
N ALA A 54 -10.76 -13.22 -69.11
CA ALA A 54 -11.73 -12.63 -68.20
C ALA A 54 -11.96 -13.51 -66.95
N LYS A 55 -12.08 -14.83 -67.14
CA LYS A 55 -12.21 -15.78 -66.02
C LYS A 55 -10.96 -15.80 -65.14
N ASP A 56 -9.78 -15.85 -65.75
CA ASP A 56 -8.50 -15.84 -65.03
C ASP A 56 -8.37 -14.55 -64.20
N LYS A 57 -8.70 -13.38 -64.78
CA LYS A 57 -8.72 -12.10 -64.04
C LYS A 57 -9.71 -12.11 -62.87
N ALA A 58 -10.93 -12.61 -63.07
CA ALA A 58 -11.94 -12.68 -62.01
C ALA A 58 -11.49 -13.59 -60.84
N THR A 59 -10.82 -14.72 -61.14
CA THR A 59 -10.28 -15.61 -60.11
C THR A 59 -9.13 -14.96 -59.34
N ALA A 60 -8.23 -14.23 -60.02
CA ALA A 60 -7.15 -13.48 -59.38
C ALA A 60 -7.70 -12.36 -58.47
N ASP A 61 -8.68 -11.59 -58.95
CA ASP A 61 -9.32 -10.52 -58.17
C ASP A 61 -10.02 -11.08 -56.91
N LYS A 62 -10.66 -12.25 -57.02
CA LYS A 62 -11.26 -12.93 -55.86
C LYS A 62 -10.21 -13.38 -54.85
N ALA A 63 -9.13 -14.01 -55.32
CA ALA A 63 -8.04 -14.46 -54.45
C ALA A 63 -7.36 -13.28 -53.72
N ALA A 64 -7.18 -12.14 -54.39
CA ALA A 64 -6.64 -10.93 -53.78
C ALA A 64 -7.56 -10.37 -52.68
N LYS A 65 -8.88 -10.34 -52.90
CA LYS A 65 -9.86 -9.93 -51.89
C LYS A 65 -9.88 -10.88 -50.69
N ASP A 66 -9.89 -12.18 -50.94
CA ASP A 66 -9.89 -13.21 -49.88
C ASP A 66 -8.62 -13.08 -49.01
N LYS A 67 -7.45 -12.86 -49.62
CA LYS A 67 -6.19 -12.62 -48.90
C LYS A 67 -6.23 -11.32 -48.08
N ALA A 68 -6.73 -10.22 -48.65
CA ALA A 68 -6.85 -8.95 -47.92
C ALA A 68 -7.80 -9.05 -46.72
N ALA A 69 -8.91 -9.79 -46.85
CA ALA A 69 -9.84 -10.04 -45.75
C ALA A 69 -9.18 -10.88 -44.63
N ALA A 70 -8.44 -11.93 -44.99
CA ALA A 70 -7.69 -12.75 -44.03
C ALA A 70 -6.61 -11.93 -43.29
N ASP A 71 -5.84 -11.11 -44.02
CA ASP A 71 -4.81 -10.24 -43.43
C ASP A 71 -5.43 -9.21 -42.47
N LYS A 72 -6.63 -8.66 -42.78
CA LYS A 72 -7.36 -7.77 -41.88
C LYS A 72 -7.84 -8.51 -40.62
N ALA A 73 -8.45 -9.67 -40.77
CA ALA A 73 -8.93 -10.46 -39.64
C ALA A 73 -7.79 -10.87 -38.68
N ALA A 74 -6.61 -11.21 -39.22
CA ALA A 74 -5.43 -11.52 -38.43
C ALA A 74 -4.94 -10.31 -37.62
N LYS A 75 -4.91 -9.11 -38.22
CA LYS A 75 -4.56 -7.86 -37.53
C LYS A 75 -5.56 -7.51 -36.42
N ASP A 76 -6.86 -7.61 -36.71
CA ASP A 76 -7.92 -7.32 -35.74
C ASP A 76 -7.83 -8.28 -34.53
N LYS A 77 -7.58 -9.57 -34.77
CA LYS A 77 -7.36 -10.56 -33.71
C LYS A 77 -6.12 -10.24 -32.86
N ALA A 78 -4.99 -9.93 -33.50
CA ALA A 78 -3.76 -9.57 -32.79
C ALA A 78 -3.92 -8.30 -31.93
N ALA A 79 -4.68 -7.32 -32.42
CA ALA A 79 -5.00 -6.10 -31.67
C ALA A 79 -5.88 -6.41 -30.44
N ALA A 80 -6.90 -7.25 -30.61
CA ALA A 80 -7.78 -7.67 -29.51
C ALA A 80 -6.99 -8.46 -28.44
N ASP A 81 -6.13 -9.39 -28.85
CA ASP A 81 -5.29 -10.17 -27.94
C ASP A 81 -4.33 -9.27 -27.15
N LYS A 82 -3.73 -8.26 -27.82
CA LYS A 82 -2.88 -7.26 -27.15
C LYS A 82 -3.67 -6.43 -26.14
N ALA A 83 -4.84 -5.92 -26.51
CA ALA A 83 -5.68 -5.14 -25.61
C ALA A 83 -6.12 -5.94 -24.37
N SER A 84 -6.43 -7.23 -24.55
CA SER A 84 -6.77 -8.13 -23.44
C SER A 84 -5.60 -8.32 -22.47
N LYS A 85 -4.38 -8.54 -22.99
CA LYS A 85 -3.17 -8.64 -22.16
C LYS A 85 -2.86 -7.34 -21.42
N ASP A 86 -2.95 -6.21 -22.10
CA ASP A 86 -2.71 -4.89 -21.50
C ASP A 86 -3.71 -4.62 -20.35
N LYS A 87 -4.99 -4.96 -20.55
CA LYS A 87 -6.01 -4.86 -19.50
C LYS A 87 -5.71 -5.77 -18.31
N ALA A 88 -5.35 -7.04 -18.55
CA ALA A 88 -5.02 -7.97 -17.48
C ALA A 88 -3.78 -7.51 -16.67
N ALA A 89 -2.78 -6.94 -17.33
CA ALA A 89 -1.61 -6.37 -16.68
C ALA A 89 -1.96 -5.15 -15.81
N ALA A 90 -2.81 -4.25 -16.32
CA ALA A 90 -3.30 -3.10 -15.56
C ALA A 90 -4.11 -3.52 -14.32
N ASP A 91 -5.02 -4.49 -14.47
CA ASP A 91 -5.83 -5.03 -13.37
C ASP A 91 -4.94 -5.68 -12.30
N LYS A 92 -3.89 -6.40 -12.70
CA LYS A 92 -2.91 -6.98 -11.76
C LYS A 92 -2.14 -5.89 -11.01
N ALA A 93 -1.63 -4.87 -11.73
CA ALA A 93 -0.90 -3.77 -11.12
C ALA A 93 -1.77 -2.99 -10.11
N ALA A 94 -3.05 -2.78 -10.42
CA ALA A 94 -3.99 -2.13 -9.50
C ALA A 94 -4.21 -2.95 -8.22
N LYS A 95 -4.36 -4.28 -8.34
CA LYS A 95 -4.48 -5.19 -7.18
C LYS A 95 -3.21 -5.20 -6.33
N ASP A 96 -2.05 -5.27 -6.95
CA ASP A 96 -0.75 -5.27 -6.26
C ASP A 96 -0.56 -3.96 -5.49
N LYS A 97 -0.91 -2.82 -6.10
CA LYS A 97 -0.87 -1.51 -5.43
C LYS A 97 -1.84 -1.43 -4.24
N ALA A 98 -3.08 -1.90 -4.40
CA ALA A 98 -4.06 -1.89 -3.31
C ALA A 98 -3.62 -2.78 -2.13
N ALA A 99 -2.99 -3.93 -2.41
CA ALA A 99 -2.43 -4.79 -1.38
C ALA A 99 -1.26 -4.14 -0.64
N ALA A 100 -0.36 -3.47 -1.36
CA ALA A 100 0.74 -2.72 -0.76
C ALA A 100 0.26 -1.55 0.11
N ASP A 101 -0.72 -0.76 -0.38
CA ASP A 101 -1.31 0.35 0.37
C ASP A 101 -1.99 -0.15 1.66
N LYS A 102 -2.69 -1.30 1.61
CA LYS A 102 -3.29 -1.93 2.80
C LYS A 102 -2.23 -2.40 3.80
N ALA A 103 -1.18 -3.06 3.34
CA ALA A 103 -0.11 -3.54 4.21
C ALA A 103 0.64 -2.38 4.90
N ALA A 104 0.86 -1.28 4.19
CA ALA A 104 1.47 -0.08 4.75
C ALA A 104 0.59 0.54 5.86
N LYS A 105 -0.73 0.60 5.63
CA LYS A 105 -1.69 1.07 6.64
C LYS A 105 -1.72 0.16 7.87
N ASP A 106 -1.82 -1.14 7.68
CA ASP A 106 -1.86 -2.11 8.78
C ASP A 106 -0.58 -2.01 9.64
N LYS A 107 0.59 -1.81 9.02
CA LYS A 107 1.86 -1.57 9.74
C LYS A 107 1.86 -0.27 10.54
N ALA A 108 1.37 0.83 9.95
CA ALA A 108 1.31 2.11 10.64
C ALA A 108 0.35 2.09 11.84
N ASP A 109 -0.79 1.41 11.71
CA ASP A 109 -1.75 1.25 12.79
C ASP A 109 -1.18 0.38 13.93
N ALA A 110 -0.41 -0.67 13.61
CA ALA A 110 0.30 -1.49 14.60
C ALA A 110 1.39 -0.70 15.35
N GLU A 111 2.21 0.08 14.65
CA GLU A 111 3.25 0.92 15.25
C GLU A 111 2.63 1.99 16.18
N ARG A 112 1.50 2.57 15.79
CA ARG A 112 0.76 3.51 16.64
C ARG A 112 0.21 2.85 17.90
N ALA A 113 -0.40 1.66 17.77
CA ALA A 113 -0.93 0.93 18.91
C ALA A 113 0.17 0.55 19.93
N GLU A 114 1.36 0.16 19.45
CA GLU A 114 2.50 -0.12 20.33
C GLU A 114 3.00 1.14 21.05
N ALA A 115 3.06 2.28 20.34
CA ALA A 115 3.46 3.55 20.93
C ALA A 115 2.47 4.02 22.02
N ASP A 116 1.16 3.93 21.76
CA ASP A 116 0.12 4.27 22.73
C ASP A 116 0.17 3.34 23.96
N ALA A 117 0.41 2.04 23.76
CA ALA A 117 0.55 1.08 24.86
C ALA A 117 1.77 1.40 25.75
N LYS A 118 2.93 1.73 25.15
CA LYS A 118 4.12 2.15 25.90
C LYS A 118 3.89 3.44 26.68
N ALA A 119 3.23 4.44 26.07
CA ALA A 119 2.91 5.69 26.74
C ALA A 119 1.96 5.49 27.93
N ALA A 120 0.95 4.65 27.78
CA ALA A 120 0.02 4.30 28.86
C ALA A 120 0.73 3.58 30.02
N ALA A 121 1.63 2.64 29.71
CA ALA A 121 2.43 1.94 30.72
C ALA A 121 3.36 2.89 31.48
N ALA A 122 4.03 3.82 30.78
CA ALA A 122 4.90 4.81 31.39
C ALA A 122 4.14 5.74 32.35
N LYS A 123 2.97 6.25 31.94
CA LYS A 123 2.11 7.06 32.81
C LYS A 123 1.66 6.31 34.05
N LYS A 124 1.29 5.03 33.92
CA LYS A 124 0.88 4.20 35.06
C LYS A 124 2.04 4.01 36.06
N ALA A 125 3.24 3.73 35.55
CA ALA A 125 4.42 3.57 36.40
C ALA A 125 4.80 4.88 37.14
N GLU A 126 4.69 6.02 36.46
CA GLU A 126 4.92 7.34 37.09
C GLU A 126 3.90 7.63 38.19
N GLN A 127 2.61 7.38 37.93
CA GLN A 127 1.55 7.55 38.92
C GLN A 127 1.75 6.63 40.13
N GLU A 128 2.11 5.36 39.92
CA GLU A 128 2.38 4.43 41.01
C GLU A 128 3.60 4.86 41.84
N ALA A 129 4.67 5.32 41.19
CA ALA A 129 5.84 5.84 41.89
C ALA A 129 5.53 7.13 42.68
N ALA A 130 4.72 8.03 42.12
CA ALA A 130 4.25 9.23 42.82
C ALA A 130 3.39 8.88 44.03
N GLN A 131 2.50 7.88 43.89
CA GLN A 131 1.65 7.40 44.97
C GLN A 131 2.47 6.77 46.10
N LYS A 132 3.43 5.89 45.79
CA LYS A 132 4.34 5.30 46.79
C LYS A 132 5.11 6.37 47.57
N LYS A 133 5.62 7.40 46.88
CA LYS A 133 6.28 8.55 47.53
C LYS A 133 5.31 9.34 48.41
N ALA A 134 4.08 9.56 47.97
CA ALA A 134 3.07 10.27 48.75
C ALA A 134 2.67 9.49 50.01
N ASP A 135 2.53 8.18 49.91
CA ASP A 135 2.19 7.32 51.04
C ASP A 135 3.37 7.20 52.02
N SER A 136 4.61 7.10 51.53
CA SER A 136 5.82 7.16 52.36
C SER A 136 5.89 8.46 53.18
N LYS A 137 5.59 9.61 52.55
CA LYS A 137 5.51 10.91 53.24
C LYS A 137 4.44 10.95 54.32
N LYS A 138 3.26 10.38 54.06
CA LYS A 138 2.18 10.29 55.06
C LYS A 138 2.56 9.40 56.25
N ILE A 139 3.21 8.27 55.98
CA ILE A 139 3.72 7.36 57.01
C ILE A 139 4.78 8.09 57.84
N ALA A 140 5.73 8.78 57.21
CA ALA A 140 6.74 9.58 57.90
C ALA A 140 6.12 10.69 58.75
N SER A 141 5.11 11.41 58.23
CA SER A 141 4.40 12.45 58.98
C SER A 141 3.67 11.88 60.21
N THR A 142 3.02 10.73 60.06
CA THR A 142 2.36 10.02 61.17
C THR A 142 3.37 9.63 62.24
N ALA A 143 4.49 9.02 61.84
CA ALA A 143 5.57 8.64 62.74
C ALA A 143 6.17 9.86 63.47
N LYS A 144 6.41 10.97 62.77
CA LYS A 144 6.90 12.22 63.39
C LYS A 144 5.92 12.77 64.44
N ARG A 145 4.62 12.63 64.21
CA ARG A 145 3.60 12.99 65.20
C ARG A 145 3.67 12.09 66.42
N ASP A 146 3.84 10.78 66.22
CA ASP A 146 3.98 9.82 67.32
C ASP A 146 5.27 10.05 68.13
N PHE A 147 6.36 10.45 67.47
CA PHE A 147 7.60 10.86 68.13
C PHE A 147 7.39 12.07 69.02
N THR A 148 6.72 13.09 68.50
CA THR A 148 6.39 14.31 69.26
C THR A 148 5.53 13.97 70.47
N ASN A 149 4.47 13.17 70.30
CA ASN A 149 3.62 12.74 71.40
C ASN A 149 4.39 11.95 72.47
N LYS A 150 5.36 11.12 72.05
CA LYS A 150 6.20 10.37 72.98
C LYS A 150 7.12 11.28 73.79
N ILE A 151 7.66 12.32 73.16
CA ILE A 151 8.48 13.34 73.85
C ILE A 151 7.61 14.13 74.82
N GLU A 152 6.44 14.61 74.40
CA GLU A 152 5.52 15.37 75.27
C GLU A 152 5.13 14.58 76.52
N ARG A 153 4.88 13.27 76.38
CA ARG A 153 4.59 12.38 77.52
C ARG A 153 5.77 12.17 78.46
N ALA A 154 7.00 12.24 77.95
CA ALA A 154 8.22 12.13 78.74
C ALA A 154 8.71 13.49 79.27
N TRP A 155 8.08 14.59 78.85
CA TRP A 155 8.55 15.93 79.13
C TRP A 155 8.07 16.42 80.49
N ASN A 156 9.02 16.70 81.38
CA ASN A 156 8.75 17.30 82.69
C ASN A 156 8.92 18.83 82.62
N VAL A 157 7.81 19.56 82.56
CA VAL A 157 7.83 21.03 82.40
C VAL A 157 8.38 21.69 83.67
N PRO A 158 9.48 22.46 83.58
CA PRO A 158 10.04 23.17 84.73
C PRO A 158 9.03 24.17 85.32
N SER A 159 9.00 24.29 86.65
CA SER A 159 8.11 25.22 87.35
C SER A 159 8.51 26.67 87.04
N GLY A 160 7.55 27.50 86.62
CA GLY A 160 7.78 28.91 86.25
C GLY A 160 8.01 29.18 84.76
N SER A 161 8.08 28.14 83.91
CA SER A 161 8.33 28.28 82.47
C SER A 161 7.05 28.40 81.61
N THR A 162 5.89 28.63 82.21
CA THR A 162 4.59 28.67 81.51
C THR A 162 4.60 29.68 80.36
N GLY A 163 4.19 29.23 79.16
CA GLY A 163 4.15 30.06 77.96
C GLY A 163 5.46 30.13 77.16
N GLN A 164 6.56 29.59 77.69
CA GLN A 164 7.81 29.50 76.94
C GLN A 164 7.77 28.39 75.89
N LYS A 165 8.54 28.61 74.81
CA LYS A 165 8.62 27.70 73.67
C LYS A 165 10.05 27.19 73.48
N ALA A 166 10.16 25.90 73.22
CA ALA A 166 11.40 25.26 72.82
C ALA A 166 11.22 24.51 71.52
N THR A 167 12.17 24.61 70.61
CA THR A 167 12.19 23.86 69.35
C THR A 167 13.33 22.86 69.38
N ALA A 168 13.01 21.57 69.26
CA ALA A 168 14.01 20.50 69.21
C ALA A 168 14.12 19.96 67.79
N ARG A 169 15.35 19.92 67.27
CA ARG A 169 15.71 19.19 66.06
C ARG A 169 16.40 17.90 66.46
N VAL A 170 15.82 16.78 66.08
CA VAL A 170 16.25 15.44 66.49
C VAL A 170 16.65 14.64 65.26
N THR A 171 17.78 13.95 65.35
CA THR A 171 18.26 13.00 64.36
C THR A 171 18.33 11.61 65.00
N LEU A 172 17.72 10.63 64.36
CA LEU A 172 17.58 9.26 64.81
C LEU A 172 18.36 8.28 63.92
N SER A 173 18.73 7.14 64.50
CA SER A 173 19.23 5.97 63.77
C SER A 173 18.09 5.21 63.08
N ASP A 174 18.42 4.24 62.23
CA ASP A 174 17.42 3.36 61.61
C ASP A 174 16.66 2.48 62.61
N SER A 175 17.21 2.29 63.81
CA SER A 175 16.58 1.57 64.93
C SER A 175 15.82 2.48 65.90
N GLY A 176 15.76 3.79 65.63
CA GLY A 176 15.07 4.76 66.48
C GLY A 176 15.87 5.23 67.70
N ALA A 177 17.18 4.96 67.75
CA ALA A 177 18.06 5.54 68.78
C ALA A 177 18.37 7.01 68.44
N VAL A 178 18.58 7.83 69.47
CA VAL A 178 18.90 9.25 69.29
C VAL A 178 20.37 9.41 68.96
N LEU A 179 20.66 10.00 67.80
CA LEU A 179 22.03 10.29 67.35
C LEU A 179 22.44 11.74 67.65
N SER A 180 21.52 12.68 67.45
CA SER A 180 21.77 14.11 67.70
C SER A 180 20.50 14.81 68.13
N VAL A 181 20.62 15.72 69.09
CA VAL A 181 19.52 16.57 69.58
C VAL A 181 20.04 18.00 69.68
N ILE A 182 19.34 18.93 69.04
CA ILE A 182 19.63 20.35 69.12
C ILE A 182 18.35 21.04 69.58
N VAL A 183 18.36 21.57 70.80
CA VAL A 183 17.22 22.31 71.37
C VAL A 183 17.51 23.80 71.37
N ASN A 184 16.58 24.60 70.84
CA ASN A 184 16.60 26.05 70.86
C ASN A 184 15.44 26.57 71.74
N SER A 185 15.77 27.26 72.82
CA SER A 185 14.85 27.87 73.78
C SER A 185 15.50 29.12 74.36
N SER A 186 14.69 30.14 74.69
CA SER A 186 15.17 31.34 75.40
C SER A 186 15.50 31.06 76.87
N ASP A 187 15.03 29.94 77.41
CA ASP A 187 15.22 29.53 78.80
C ASP A 187 16.07 28.25 78.87
N PRO A 188 17.15 28.27 79.67
CA PRO A 188 18.08 27.15 79.80
C PRO A 188 17.46 25.93 80.50
N ASP A 189 16.54 26.10 81.43
CA ASP A 189 15.89 25.00 82.16
C ASP A 189 14.91 24.27 81.25
N VAL A 190 14.14 25.02 80.45
CA VAL A 190 13.28 24.45 79.40
C VAL A 190 14.12 23.72 78.35
N LYS A 191 15.27 24.29 77.96
CA LYS A 191 16.19 23.66 77.01
C LYS A 191 16.67 22.30 77.52
N ALA A 192 17.20 22.25 78.74
CA ALA A 192 17.71 21.04 79.37
C ALA A 192 16.60 20.00 79.58
N SER A 193 15.41 20.43 79.99
CA SER A 193 14.25 19.57 80.20
C SER A 193 13.77 18.90 78.89
N VAL A 194 13.63 19.66 77.79
CA VAL A 194 13.25 19.09 76.49
C VAL A 194 14.34 18.14 75.97
N GLU A 195 15.62 18.47 76.17
CA GLU A 195 16.72 17.60 75.77
C GLU A 195 16.72 16.25 76.52
N ALA A 196 16.44 16.28 77.82
CA ALA A 196 16.27 15.08 78.64
C ALA A 196 15.05 14.25 78.19
N ALA A 197 13.91 14.90 77.91
CA ALA A 197 12.69 14.24 77.43
C ALA A 197 12.92 13.51 76.10
N VAL A 198 13.63 14.14 75.15
CA VAL A 198 13.96 13.55 73.85
C VAL A 198 14.81 12.28 74.01
N ARG A 199 15.79 12.27 74.93
CA ARG A 199 16.61 11.08 75.19
C ARG A 199 15.85 10.01 75.96
N ALA A 200 15.01 10.39 76.91
CA ALA A 200 14.19 9.46 77.69
C ALA A 200 13.12 8.76 76.86
N ALA A 201 12.61 9.41 75.80
CA ALA A 201 11.64 8.83 74.88
C ALA A 201 12.24 7.79 73.90
N ALA A 202 13.57 7.66 73.83
CA ALA A 202 14.23 6.65 73.00
C ALA A 202 14.04 5.22 73.58
N PRO A 203 13.94 4.18 72.73
CA PRO A 203 13.97 4.20 71.26
C PRO A 203 12.62 4.61 70.65
N TYR A 204 12.66 5.31 69.52
CA TYR A 204 11.47 5.76 68.77
C TYR A 204 10.96 4.67 67.81
N PRO A 205 9.62 4.53 67.64
CA PRO A 205 9.05 3.53 66.75
C PRO A 205 9.22 3.90 65.27
N MET A 206 10.28 3.42 64.62
CA MET A 206 10.57 3.75 63.22
C MET A 206 9.59 3.06 62.25
N PRO A 207 9.19 3.72 61.15
CA PRO A 207 8.40 3.10 60.09
C PRO A 207 9.08 1.88 59.46
N ASP A 208 8.29 0.87 59.09
CA ASP A 208 8.78 -0.29 58.33
C ASP A 208 9.20 0.09 56.91
N ASP A 209 8.45 1.00 56.26
CA ASP A 209 8.76 1.50 54.93
C ASP A 209 10.12 2.23 54.89
N PRO A 210 11.08 1.83 54.04
CA PRO A 210 12.42 2.42 54.01
C PRO A 210 12.46 3.91 53.67
N ASP A 211 11.61 4.37 52.75
CA ASP A 211 11.59 5.76 52.31
C ASP A 211 10.96 6.66 53.38
N ALA A 212 9.86 6.21 53.99
CA ALA A 212 9.25 6.86 55.13
C ALA A 212 10.20 6.90 56.33
N ARG A 213 10.94 5.81 56.58
CA ARG A 213 11.95 5.74 57.64
C ARG A 213 13.04 6.78 57.42
N ARG A 214 13.62 6.87 56.22
CA ARG A 214 14.63 7.87 55.87
C ARG A 214 14.14 9.28 56.13
N GLU A 215 12.89 9.59 55.78
CA GLU A 215 12.29 10.90 56.00
C GLU A 215 11.95 11.17 57.49
N ALA A 216 11.60 10.14 58.25
CA ALA A 216 11.27 10.23 59.68
C ALA A 216 12.50 10.34 60.59
N ARG A 217 13.69 9.90 60.14
CA ARG A 217 14.94 9.97 60.91
C ARG A 217 15.32 11.37 61.36
N SER A 218 14.94 12.39 60.61
CA SER A 218 15.12 13.78 61.04
C SER A 218 13.77 14.46 61.18
N PHE A 219 13.50 15.02 62.35
CA PHE A 219 12.31 15.82 62.55
C PHE A 219 12.61 17.01 63.46
N THR A 220 11.78 18.04 63.28
CA THR A 220 11.80 19.23 64.11
C THR A 220 10.43 19.35 64.75
N SER A 221 10.38 19.55 66.06
CA SER A 221 9.14 19.73 66.78
C SER A 221 9.27 20.88 67.78
N SER A 222 8.18 21.61 67.96
CA SER A 222 8.11 22.77 68.85
C SER A 222 7.19 22.46 70.02
N PHE A 223 7.73 22.59 71.22
CA PHE A 223 7.06 22.33 72.49
C PHE A 223 6.75 23.66 73.18
N THR A 224 5.55 23.77 73.75
CA THR A 224 5.15 24.95 74.54
C THR A 224 4.80 24.49 75.95
N ALA A 225 5.43 25.10 76.94
CA ALA A 225 5.19 24.78 78.34
C ALA A 225 3.79 25.25 78.74
N LYS A 226 2.92 24.29 79.06
CA LYS A 226 1.56 24.50 79.56
C LYS A 226 1.47 23.80 80.91
N GLN A 227 1.03 24.52 81.94
CA GLN A 227 0.66 23.93 83.23
C GLN A 227 -0.83 23.60 83.24
#